data_AF-A0A6P3HHD9-F1
#
_entry.id   AF-A0A6P3HHD9-F1
#
_cell.length_a   1.000
_cell.length_b   1.000
_cell.length_c   1.000
_cell.angle_alpha   90.00
_cell.angle_beta   90.00
_cell.angle_gamma   90.00
#
_symmetry.space_group_name_H-M   'P 1'
#
loop_
_entity.id
_entity.type
_entity.pdbx_description
1 polymer ?
#
loop_
_entity_poly.entity_id
_entity_poly.type
_entity_poly.pdbx_seq_one_letter_code
_entity_poly.pdbx_strand_id
1 'polypeptide(L)'
;MPELAKSAPAPRKGSKKAVTKAQNKDGKKRKRNCKESYSVYVYKVLKQVHPDTSISSKAMGIMNSFVNDIFERIAGKAWRLAHYNKRSTITSREIHTATSMLIVAIFHTVNSEC
;
A
#
# COMPACT_ATOMS: atom_id res chain seq x y z
N MET A 1 -46.29 11.98 -36.71
CA MET A 1 -45.33 10.84 -36.77
C MET A 1 -45.28 10.39 -38.22
N PRO A 2 -44.13 10.01 -38.84
CA PRO A 2 -42.73 9.97 -38.37
C PRO A 2 -41.65 10.49 -39.37
N GLU A 3 -40.41 10.69 -38.86
CA GLU A 3 -39.05 10.53 -39.46
C GLU A 3 -38.61 11.26 -40.77
N LEU A 4 -37.35 11.61 -41.07
CA LEU A 4 -36.02 11.11 -40.67
C LEU A 4 -34.89 12.15 -41.01
N ALA A 5 -33.73 11.94 -40.38
CA ALA A 5 -32.51 12.75 -40.20
C ALA A 5 -31.74 13.36 -41.41
N LYS A 6 -30.95 14.41 -41.10
CA LYS A 6 -29.58 14.54 -41.64
C LYS A 6 -28.58 15.22 -40.68
N SER A 7 -27.67 14.36 -40.20
CA SER A 7 -26.34 14.51 -39.58
C SER A 7 -25.76 15.90 -39.26
N ALA A 8 -25.44 16.11 -37.98
CA ALA A 8 -24.47 17.09 -37.49
C ALA A 8 -23.01 16.61 -37.69
N PRO A 9 -22.03 17.52 -37.88
CA PRO A 9 -20.64 17.16 -38.14
C PRO A 9 -19.91 16.63 -36.88
N ALA A 10 -19.13 15.57 -37.08
CA ALA A 10 -18.34 14.89 -36.06
C ALA A 10 -17.29 15.81 -35.38
N PRO A 11 -17.11 15.75 -34.04
CA PRO A 11 -16.02 16.45 -33.38
C PRO A 11 -14.69 15.73 -33.63
N ARG A 12 -13.74 16.48 -34.21
CA ARG A 12 -12.43 16.01 -34.59
C ARG A 12 -11.53 15.74 -33.38
N LYS A 13 -10.92 14.56 -33.44
CA LYS A 13 -9.73 14.05 -32.76
C LYS A 13 -8.69 15.11 -32.36
N GLY A 14 -8.44 15.21 -31.04
CA GLY A 14 -7.11 15.32 -30.43
C GLY A 14 -6.24 16.54 -30.78
N SER A 15 -6.54 17.70 -30.18
CA SER A 15 -5.59 18.81 -30.09
C SER A 15 -4.66 18.62 -28.88
N LYS A 16 -3.38 18.39 -29.19
CA LYS A 16 -2.26 18.15 -28.28
C LYS A 16 -2.22 19.18 -27.14
N LYS A 17 -2.32 18.72 -25.88
CA LYS A 17 -1.96 19.54 -24.72
C LYS A 17 -0.45 19.82 -24.80
N ALA A 18 -0.11 21.08 -25.03
CA ALA A 18 1.24 21.59 -24.90
C ALA A 18 1.77 21.23 -23.50
N VAL A 19 2.92 20.59 -23.45
CA VAL A 19 3.69 20.33 -22.22
C VAL A 19 4.05 21.69 -21.64
N THR A 20 3.34 22.11 -20.60
CA THR A 20 3.77 23.20 -19.74
C THR A 20 5.03 22.75 -19.01
N LYS A 21 6.16 23.39 -19.35
CA LYS A 21 7.44 23.30 -18.65
C LYS A 21 7.19 23.38 -17.15
N ALA A 22 7.47 22.29 -16.43
CA ALA A 22 7.43 22.26 -14.99
C ALA A 22 8.43 23.30 -14.45
N GLN A 23 7.93 24.30 -13.73
CA GLN A 23 8.78 25.24 -13.01
C GLN A 23 9.61 24.45 -12.00
N ASN A 24 10.94 24.50 -12.16
CA ASN A 24 11.89 24.05 -11.15
C ASN A 24 11.65 24.86 -9.87
N LYS A 25 10.93 24.25 -8.90
CA LYS A 25 10.88 24.74 -7.51
C LYS A 25 12.15 24.30 -6.79
N ASP A 26 13.27 24.84 -7.24
CA ASP A 26 14.52 24.85 -6.50
C ASP A 26 14.39 25.89 -5.38
N GLY A 27 14.56 25.47 -4.12
CA GLY A 27 14.63 26.42 -3.00
C GLY A 27 13.68 26.23 -1.81
N LYS A 28 12.88 25.16 -1.73
CA LYS A 28 12.24 24.78 -0.45
C LYS A 28 12.98 23.57 0.11
N LYS A 29 13.90 23.83 1.06
CA LYS A 29 14.59 22.87 1.93
C LYS A 29 13.69 21.65 2.10
N ARG A 30 13.95 20.61 1.29
CA ARG A 30 13.01 19.51 1.03
C ARG A 30 12.87 18.80 2.36
N LYS A 31 11.79 19.13 3.07
CA LYS A 31 11.46 18.60 4.40
C LYS A 31 11.68 17.10 4.29
N ARG A 32 12.58 16.55 5.11
CA ARG A 32 12.94 15.12 5.15
C ARG A 32 11.66 14.29 5.18
N ASN A 33 11.15 13.95 4.02
CA ASN A 33 9.95 13.14 3.88
C ASN A 33 10.42 11.81 3.33
N CYS A 34 11.12 11.07 4.19
CA CYS A 34 11.41 9.67 3.96
C CYS A 34 11.73 9.02 5.31
N LYS A 35 10.74 8.99 6.18
CA LYS A 35 10.61 7.83 7.05
C LYS A 35 9.37 7.16 6.49
N GLU A 36 9.52 6.02 5.83
CA GLU A 36 8.36 5.20 5.44
C GLU A 36 7.58 4.92 6.72
N SER A 37 6.53 5.71 6.91
CA SER A 37 5.80 5.76 8.16
C SER A 37 4.42 5.20 7.86
N TYR A 38 4.12 4.04 8.41
CA TYR A 38 2.81 3.42 8.31
C TYR A 38 1.74 4.14 9.15
N SER A 39 2.08 5.31 9.69
CA SER A 39 1.27 6.11 10.60
C SER A 39 -0.12 6.43 10.06
N VAL A 40 -0.24 6.72 8.76
CA VAL A 40 -1.54 7.01 8.13
C VAL A 40 -2.47 5.80 8.24
N TYR A 41 -1.94 4.59 8.02
CA TYR A 41 -2.72 3.35 8.11
C TYR A 41 -3.07 3.01 9.55
N VAL A 42 -2.12 3.20 10.48
CA VAL A 42 -2.35 2.99 11.92
C VAL A 42 -3.49 3.90 12.43
N TYR A 43 -3.50 5.18 12.06
CA TYR A 43 -4.60 6.08 12.44
C TYR A 43 -5.95 5.68 11.83
N LYS A 44 -5.96 5.23 10.56
CA LYS A 44 -7.19 4.76 9.91
C LYS A 44 -7.79 3.55 10.60
N VAL A 45 -6.97 2.55 10.94
CA VAL A 45 -7.43 1.34 11.63
C VAL A 45 -7.86 1.67 13.06
N LEU A 46 -7.10 2.50 13.78
CA LEU A 46 -7.47 2.91 15.14
C LEU A 46 -8.84 3.57 15.20
N LYS A 47 -9.14 4.48 14.26
CA LYS A 47 -10.44 5.16 14.22
C LYS A 47 -11.60 4.23 13.86
N GLN A 48 -11.34 3.09 13.22
CA GLN A 48 -12.36 2.07 12.97
C GLN A 48 -12.69 1.26 14.22
N VAL A 49 -11.70 1.00 15.10
CA VAL A 49 -11.90 0.17 16.31
C VAL A 49 -12.27 0.99 17.54
N HIS A 50 -11.72 2.19 17.70
CA HIS A 50 -11.99 3.10 18.83
C HIS A 50 -12.05 4.55 18.35
N PRO A 51 -13.24 5.13 18.16
CA PRO A 51 -13.38 6.50 17.65
C PRO A 51 -12.85 7.56 18.63
N ASP A 52 -12.82 7.30 19.93
CA ASP A 52 -12.46 8.28 20.97
C ASP A 52 -11.02 8.15 21.48
N THR A 53 -10.26 7.17 20.99
CA THR A 53 -8.88 6.94 21.41
C THR A 53 -7.89 7.66 20.50
N SER A 54 -6.82 8.19 21.10
CA SER A 54 -5.68 8.77 20.40
C SER A 54 -4.39 8.02 20.76
N ILE A 55 -3.47 7.92 19.81
CA ILE A 55 -2.18 7.24 20.00
C ILE A 55 -1.08 8.29 20.24
N SER A 56 -0.27 8.05 21.26
CA SER A 56 0.95 8.83 21.53
C SER A 56 2.00 8.65 20.43
N SER A 57 2.84 9.66 20.20
CA SER A 57 3.96 9.61 19.24
C SER A 57 4.95 8.46 19.53
N LYS A 58 5.14 8.09 20.81
CA LYS A 58 5.99 6.95 21.21
C LYS A 58 5.36 5.62 20.80
N ALA A 59 4.06 5.45 21.06
CA ALA A 59 3.32 4.26 20.63
C ALA A 59 3.23 4.15 19.11
N MET A 60 3.12 5.27 18.39
CA MET A 60 3.20 5.30 16.92
C MET A 60 4.55 4.78 16.40
N GLY A 61 5.66 5.08 17.08
CA GLY A 61 6.98 4.55 16.75
C GLY A 61 7.07 3.04 16.92
N ILE A 62 6.51 2.51 18.01
CA ILE A 62 6.45 1.05 18.27
C ILE A 62 5.60 0.37 17.20
N MET A 63 4.43 0.93 16.85
CA MET A 63 3.57 0.40 15.80
C MET A 63 4.25 0.38 14.43
N ASN A 64 5.08 1.38 14.13
CA ASN A 64 5.84 1.39 12.88
C ASN A 64 6.90 0.28 12.83
N SER A 65 7.63 0.07 13.93
CA SER A 65 8.60 -1.03 14.03
C SER A 65 7.92 -2.40 13.98
N PHE A 66 6.73 -2.54 14.58
CA PHE A 66 5.95 -3.78 14.51
C PHE A 66 5.59 -4.15 13.07
N VAL A 67 5.09 -3.19 12.28
CA VAL A 67 4.78 -3.44 10.85
C VAL A 67 6.04 -3.84 10.08
N ASN A 68 7.19 -3.23 10.38
CA ASN A 68 8.45 -3.58 9.74
C ASN A 68 8.92 -5.01 10.09
N ASP A 69 8.80 -5.43 11.36
CA ASP A 69 9.15 -6.81 11.77
C ASP A 69 8.29 -7.85 11.04
N ILE A 70 6.98 -7.59 10.94
CA ILE A 70 6.07 -8.48 10.20
C ILE A 70 6.42 -8.50 8.72
N PHE A 71 6.73 -7.35 8.12
CA PHE A 71 7.12 -7.28 6.71
C PHE A 71 8.40 -8.08 6.43
N GLU A 72 9.41 -7.95 7.29
CA GLU A 72 10.66 -8.71 7.17
C GLU A 72 10.43 -10.23 7.31
N ARG A 73 9.57 -10.63 8.26
CA ARG A 73 9.16 -12.04 8.41
C ARG A 73 8.43 -12.56 7.17
N ILE A 74 7.55 -11.77 6.56
CA ILE A 74 6.85 -12.16 5.32
C ILE A 74 7.84 -12.28 4.17
N ALA A 75 8.75 -11.31 4.00
CA ALA A 75 9.76 -11.31 2.96
C ALA A 75 10.67 -12.55 3.05
N GLY A 76 11.13 -12.90 4.26
CA GLY A 76 11.94 -14.10 4.50
C GLY A 76 11.18 -15.40 4.17
N LYS A 77 9.91 -15.51 4.59
CA LYS A 77 9.07 -16.68 4.24
C LYS A 77 8.80 -16.78 2.75
N ALA A 78 8.45 -15.67 2.10
CA ALA A 78 8.17 -15.63 0.67
C ALA A 78 9.41 -15.95 -0.17
N TRP A 79 10.58 -15.44 0.23
CA TRP A 79 11.86 -15.76 -0.40
C TRP A 79 12.17 -17.26 -0.30
N ARG A 80 12.02 -17.84 0.88
CA ARG A 80 12.24 -19.28 1.08
C ARG A 80 11.30 -20.13 0.23
N LEU A 81 10.04 -19.70 0.11
CA LEU A 81 9.04 -20.36 -0.72
C LEU A 81 9.35 -20.26 -2.23
N ALA A 82 9.81 -19.11 -2.71
CA ALA A 82 10.25 -18.94 -4.09
C ALA A 82 11.47 -19.83 -4.40
N HIS A 83 12.41 -19.93 -3.46
CA HIS A 83 13.60 -20.77 -3.59
C HIS A 83 13.27 -22.27 -3.66
N TYR A 84 12.30 -22.75 -2.87
CA TYR A 84 11.82 -24.14 -2.98
C TYR A 84 11.23 -24.45 -4.36
N ASN A 85 10.54 -23.48 -4.96
CA ASN A 85 9.97 -23.61 -6.30
C ASN A 85 11.01 -23.36 -7.41
N LYS A 86 12.30 -23.16 -7.08
CA LYS A 86 13.39 -22.83 -8.01
C LYS A 86 13.09 -21.60 -8.88
N ARG A 87 12.29 -20.66 -8.36
CA ARG A 87 11.96 -19.40 -9.01
C ARG A 87 12.76 -18.28 -8.35
N SER A 88 13.43 -17.46 -9.14
CA SER A 88 14.14 -16.26 -8.65
C SER A 88 13.22 -15.05 -8.47
N THR A 89 11.95 -15.16 -8.86
CA THR A 89 10.94 -14.09 -8.79
C THR A 89 9.90 -14.45 -7.73
N ILE A 90 9.67 -13.54 -6.79
CA ILE A 90 8.60 -13.64 -5.81
C ILE A 90 7.30 -13.17 -6.48
N THR A 91 6.30 -14.05 -6.61
CA THR A 91 4.98 -13.70 -7.17
C THR A 91 3.97 -13.42 -6.06
N SER A 92 2.83 -12.85 -6.43
CA SER A 92 1.72 -12.60 -5.50
C SER A 92 1.25 -13.86 -4.77
N ARG A 93 1.40 -15.04 -5.38
CA ARG A 93 1.06 -16.33 -4.76
C ARG A 93 1.96 -16.67 -3.59
N GLU A 94 3.27 -16.43 -3.70
CA GLU A 94 4.20 -16.66 -2.58
C GLU A 94 3.95 -15.66 -1.46
N ILE A 95 3.68 -14.39 -1.78
CA ILE A 95 3.34 -13.36 -0.78
C ILE A 95 2.04 -13.72 -0.04
N HIS A 96 1.00 -14.15 -0.76
CA HIS A 96 -0.27 -14.55 -0.16
C HIS A 96 -0.10 -15.77 0.74
N THR A 97 0.62 -16.80 0.26
CA THR A 97 0.89 -18.01 1.03
C THR A 97 1.73 -17.72 2.28
N ALA A 98 2.78 -16.89 2.15
CA ALA A 98 3.63 -16.48 3.26
C ALA A 98 2.84 -15.68 4.32
N THR A 99 1.98 -14.76 3.88
CA THR A 99 1.10 -13.98 4.75
C THR A 99 0.11 -14.87 5.48
N SER A 100 -0.56 -15.79 4.78
CA SER A 100 -1.51 -16.73 5.39
C SER A 100 -0.83 -17.65 6.41
N MET A 101 0.36 -18.19 6.09
CA MET A 101 1.15 -18.99 7.02
C MET A 101 1.61 -18.20 8.25
N LEU A 102 1.89 -16.90 8.12
CA LEU A 102 2.34 -16.08 9.24
C LEU A 102 1.18 -15.69 10.15
N ILE A 103 0.06 -15.26 9.60
CA ILE A 103 -1.12 -14.84 10.37
C ILE A 103 -1.72 -16.03 11.12
N VAL A 104 -1.89 -17.18 10.46
CA VAL A 104 -2.41 -18.39 11.12
C VAL A 104 -1.48 -18.84 12.25
N ALA A 105 -0.16 -18.78 12.05
CA ALA A 105 0.79 -19.13 13.09
C ALA A 105 0.67 -18.19 14.31
N ILE A 106 0.62 -16.87 14.09
CA ILE A 106 0.48 -15.90 15.19
C ILE A 106 -0.86 -16.10 15.91
N PHE A 107 -1.96 -16.30 15.18
CA PHE A 107 -3.28 -16.48 15.79
C PHE A 107 -3.38 -17.78 16.61
N HIS A 108 -2.73 -18.85 16.14
CA HIS A 108 -2.65 -20.13 16.84
C HIS A 108 -1.75 -20.05 18.08
N THR A 109 -0.61 -19.35 18.01
CA THR A 109 0.25 -19.10 19.17
C THR A 109 -0.50 -18.28 20.23
N VAL A 110 -1.19 -17.20 19.83
CA VAL A 110 -1.94 -16.36 20.77
C VAL A 110 -3.13 -17.11 21.39
N ASN A 111 -3.81 -18.01 20.66
CA ASN A 111 -4.85 -18.88 21.23
C ASN A 111 -4.28 -20.00 22.12
N SER A 112 -3.03 -20.40 21.92
CA SER A 112 -2.38 -21.42 22.74
C SER A 112 -1.73 -20.85 24.01
N GLU A 113 -1.49 -19.53 24.05
CA GLU A 113 -0.93 -18.81 25.20
C GLU A 113 -2.01 -18.12 26.06
N CYS A 114 -3.28 -18.16 25.66
CA CYS A 114 -4.44 -17.77 26.47
C CYS A 114 -5.15 -19.00 27.02
#